data_AF-A0A947AN51-F1
#
_entry.id   AF-A0A947AN51-F1
#
_cell.length_a   1.000
_cell.length_b   1.000
_cell.length_c   1.000
_cell.angle_alpha   90.00
_cell.angle_beta   90.00
_cell.angle_gamma   90.00
#
_symmetry.space_group_name_H-M   'P 1'
#
loop_
_entity.id
_entity.type
_entity.pdbx_description
1 polymer ?
#
loop_
_entity_poly.entity_id
_entity_poly.type
_entity_poly.pdbx_seq_one_letter_code
_entity_poly.pdbx_strand_id
1 'polypeptide(L)'
;FSPEAIVFTTGFSELKKINKIRTRGEDSTKETLDMQLATMDNLKRALRKAEDQQINKLGSLLPFLATTGSATPFIGLFGTVWGIMVSFHDIGQRGSASLAVVAPGISEALVATAAGLAAAIPAVIFYNYFSNKLTDVQYNVQSFSSDFLNLVERDLLSRV
;
A
#
# COMPACT_ATOMS: atom_id res chain seq x y z
N PHE A 1 -9.99 -6.70 -11.79
CA PHE A 1 -10.31 -6.59 -10.35
C PHE A 1 -10.64 -5.14 -10.06
N SER A 2 -11.91 -4.81 -9.77
CA SER A 2 -12.33 -3.46 -9.38
C SER A 2 -12.50 -3.43 -7.85
N PRO A 3 -11.79 -2.54 -7.13
CA PRO A 3 -11.93 -2.39 -5.68
C PRO A 3 -13.37 -2.03 -5.26
N GLU A 4 -14.06 -1.24 -6.07
CA GLU A 4 -15.43 -0.79 -5.86
C GLU A 4 -16.40 -1.97 -5.81
N ALA A 5 -16.22 -2.97 -6.70
CA ALA A 5 -17.05 -4.17 -6.72
C ALA A 5 -16.92 -5.02 -5.43
N ILE A 6 -15.74 -5.04 -4.81
CA ILE A 6 -15.54 -5.78 -3.55
C ILE A 6 -16.22 -5.05 -2.39
N VAL A 7 -16.12 -3.73 -2.37
CA VAL A 7 -16.82 -2.90 -1.36
C VAL A 7 -18.33 -3.03 -1.51
N PHE A 8 -18.85 -3.01 -2.75
CA PHE A 8 -20.26 -3.24 -3.04
C PHE A 8 -20.75 -4.61 -2.55
N THR A 9 -20.05 -5.69 -2.94
CA THR A 9 -20.45 -7.05 -2.53
C THR A 9 -20.40 -7.23 -1.02
N THR A 10 -19.43 -6.60 -0.35
CA THR A 10 -19.35 -6.60 1.12
C THR A 10 -20.53 -5.85 1.74
N GLY A 11 -20.81 -4.62 1.29
CA GLY A 11 -21.94 -3.82 1.76
C GLY A 11 -23.30 -4.50 1.51
N PHE A 12 -23.49 -5.05 0.32
CA PHE A 12 -24.72 -5.77 -0.05
C PHE A 12 -24.90 -7.05 0.76
N SER A 13 -23.81 -7.80 1.03
CA SER A 13 -23.87 -8.98 1.88
C SER A 13 -24.27 -8.64 3.31
N GLU A 14 -23.81 -7.49 3.82
CA GLU A 14 -24.13 -7.01 5.17
C GLU A 14 -25.59 -6.55 5.27
N LEU A 15 -26.07 -5.80 4.28
CA LEU A 15 -27.49 -5.46 4.16
C LEU A 15 -28.38 -6.70 4.11
N LYS A 16 -27.99 -7.73 3.37
CA LYS A 16 -28.74 -8.99 3.28
C LYS A 16 -28.79 -9.72 4.63
N LYS A 17 -27.70 -9.73 5.39
CA LYS A 17 -27.68 -10.32 6.75
C LYS A 17 -28.62 -9.56 7.68
N ILE A 18 -28.58 -8.23 7.67
CA ILE A 18 -29.42 -7.41 8.52
C ILE A 18 -30.90 -7.60 8.16
N ASN A 19 -31.23 -7.63 6.86
CA ASN A 19 -32.59 -7.90 6.42
C ASN A 19 -33.06 -9.31 6.81
N LYS A 20 -32.20 -10.33 6.71
CA LYS A 20 -32.54 -11.71 7.13
C LYS A 20 -32.80 -11.81 8.64
N ILE A 21 -32.03 -11.10 9.46
CA ILE A 21 -32.27 -11.04 10.91
C ILE A 21 -33.62 -10.38 11.19
N ARG A 22 -33.92 -9.29 10.46
CA ARG A 22 -35.20 -8.60 10.52
C ARG A 22 -36.38 -9.48 10.10
N THR A 23 -36.26 -10.30 9.05
CA THR A 23 -37.36 -11.19 8.61
C THR A 23 -37.60 -12.37 9.56
N ARG A 24 -36.65 -12.70 10.44
CA ARG A 24 -36.74 -13.84 11.38
C ARG A 24 -37.28 -13.45 12.76
N GLY A 25 -37.26 -12.15 13.10
CA GLY A 25 -37.92 -11.59 14.26
C GLY A 25 -39.35 -11.21 13.91
N GLU A 26 -40.24 -12.19 13.81
CA GLU A 26 -41.68 -11.96 13.84
C GLU A 26 -42.05 -11.48 15.25
N ASP A 27 -41.99 -10.17 15.47
CA ASP A 27 -42.98 -9.51 16.32
C ASP A 27 -43.05 -8.02 15.96
N SER A 28 -44.28 -7.55 15.85
CA SER A 28 -44.78 -6.31 15.27
C SER A 28 -44.33 -5.03 16.00
N THR A 29 -43.03 -4.87 16.24
CA THR A 29 -42.46 -3.62 16.74
C THR A 29 -42.21 -2.72 15.53
N LYS A 30 -42.94 -1.61 15.44
CA LYS A 30 -42.63 -0.52 14.48
C LYS A 30 -41.12 -0.34 14.43
N GLU A 31 -40.52 -0.23 13.24
CA GLU A 31 -39.10 0.10 13.15
C GLU A 31 -38.83 1.37 13.96
N THR A 32 -38.21 1.20 15.12
CA THR A 32 -37.77 2.35 15.91
C THR A 32 -36.63 2.99 15.13
N LEU A 33 -36.63 4.31 15.04
CA LEU A 33 -35.56 5.11 14.44
C LEU A 33 -34.16 4.62 14.91
N ASP A 34 -34.05 4.24 16.18
CA ASP A 34 -32.83 3.67 16.79
C ASP A 34 -32.31 2.41 16.09
N MET A 35 -33.20 1.52 15.62
CA MET A 35 -32.82 0.28 14.93
C MET A 35 -32.33 0.54 13.50
N GLN A 36 -32.93 1.52 12.81
CA GLN A 36 -32.48 1.98 11.49
C GLN A 36 -31.12 2.66 11.58
N LEU A 37 -30.93 3.53 12.58
CA LEU A 37 -29.65 4.18 12.88
C LEU A 37 -28.57 3.14 13.20
N ALA A 38 -28.86 2.15 14.04
CA ALA A 38 -27.92 1.06 14.33
C ALA A 38 -27.57 0.22 13.09
N THR A 39 -28.52 0.02 12.17
CA THR A 39 -28.29 -0.67 10.89
C THR A 39 -27.35 0.14 9.99
N MET A 40 -27.54 1.45 9.90
CA MET A 40 -26.66 2.34 9.13
C MET A 40 -25.26 2.40 9.71
N ASP A 41 -25.13 2.46 11.03
CA ASP A 41 -23.82 2.49 11.68
C ASP A 41 -23.04 1.18 11.46
N ASN A 42 -23.72 0.03 11.53
CA ASN A 42 -23.11 -1.26 11.23
C ASN A 42 -22.68 -1.36 9.76
N LEU A 43 -23.52 -0.91 8.82
CA LEU A 43 -23.18 -0.90 7.40
C LEU A 43 -21.97 -0.01 7.11
N LYS A 44 -21.95 1.21 7.66
CA LYS A 44 -20.84 2.16 7.53
C LYS A 44 -19.53 1.57 8.05
N ARG A 45 -19.56 0.89 9.19
CA ARG A 45 -18.38 0.20 9.75
C ARG A 45 -17.91 -0.95 8.86
N ALA A 46 -18.83 -1.74 8.30
CA ALA A 46 -18.50 -2.84 7.41
C ALA A 46 -17.87 -2.35 6.10
N LEU A 47 -18.42 -1.29 5.50
CA LEU A 47 -17.87 -0.65 4.30
C LEU A 47 -16.47 -0.10 4.56
N ARG A 48 -16.31 0.70 5.62
CA ARG A 48 -14.98 1.26 5.97
C ARG A 48 -13.92 0.19 6.18
N LYS A 49 -14.28 -0.91 6.84
CA LYS A 49 -13.38 -2.06 6.99
C LYS A 49 -13.01 -2.68 5.63
N ALA A 50 -13.97 -2.80 4.71
CA ALA A 50 -13.73 -3.34 3.38
C ALA A 50 -12.82 -2.42 2.55
N GLU A 51 -13.04 -1.09 2.63
CA GLU A 51 -12.19 -0.07 2.00
C GLU A 51 -10.74 -0.21 2.48
N ASP A 52 -10.52 -0.17 3.80
CA ASP A 52 -9.19 -0.27 4.41
C ASP A 52 -8.50 -1.57 3.99
N GLN A 53 -9.21 -2.70 3.96
CA GLN A 53 -8.67 -3.98 3.51
C GLN A 53 -8.24 -3.97 2.04
N GLN A 54 -9.02 -3.32 1.16
CA GLN A 54 -8.63 -3.22 -0.25
C GLN A 54 -7.44 -2.29 -0.43
N ILE A 55 -7.44 -1.10 0.17
CA ILE A 55 -6.34 -0.14 0.03
C ILE A 55 -5.03 -0.73 0.58
N ASN A 56 -5.09 -1.41 1.73
CA ASN A 56 -3.92 -2.10 2.27
C ASN A 56 -3.42 -3.23 1.36
N LYS A 57 -4.32 -3.99 0.73
CA LYS A 57 -3.94 -5.05 -0.21
C LYS A 57 -3.25 -4.47 -1.45
N LEU A 58 -3.80 -3.42 -2.04
CA LEU A 58 -3.21 -2.75 -3.21
C LEU A 58 -1.88 -2.07 -2.86
N GLY A 59 -1.74 -1.52 -1.65
CA GLY A 59 -0.53 -0.84 -1.17
C GLY A 59 0.55 -1.75 -0.59
N SER A 60 0.33 -3.06 -0.50
CA SER A 60 1.20 -4.00 0.23
C SER A 60 2.66 -4.03 -0.23
N LEU A 61 2.94 -3.70 -1.50
CA LEU A 61 4.29 -3.68 -2.08
C LEU A 61 4.93 -2.28 -2.14
N LEU A 62 4.20 -1.21 -1.80
CA LEU A 62 4.78 0.15 -1.75
C LEU A 62 5.94 0.25 -0.73
N PRO A 63 5.85 -0.33 0.48
CA PRO A 63 6.97 -0.31 1.42
C PRO A 63 8.24 -0.95 0.85
N PHE A 64 8.11 -2.01 0.05
CA PHE A 64 9.26 -2.65 -0.60
C PHE A 64 9.96 -1.69 -1.57
N LEU A 65 9.20 -0.95 -2.38
CA LEU A 65 9.76 0.07 -3.27
C LEU A 65 10.41 1.21 -2.50
N ALA A 66 9.78 1.68 -1.42
CA ALA A 66 10.32 2.73 -0.55
C ALA A 66 11.64 2.31 0.12
N THR A 67 11.70 1.09 0.66
CA THR A 67 12.91 0.52 1.26
C THR A 67 13.99 0.31 0.21
N THR A 68 13.63 -0.20 -0.98
CA THR A 68 14.61 -0.38 -2.06
C THR A 68 15.20 0.96 -2.50
N GLY A 69 14.36 1.97 -2.70
CA GLY A 69 14.78 3.32 -3.09
C GLY A 69 15.67 4.01 -2.06
N SER A 70 15.43 3.77 -0.76
CA SER A 70 16.21 4.39 0.32
C SER A 70 17.46 3.60 0.70
N ALA A 71 17.43 2.27 0.69
CA ALA A 71 18.53 1.44 1.19
C ALA A 71 19.60 1.14 0.13
N THR A 72 19.22 0.91 -1.13
CA THR A 72 20.16 0.47 -2.17
C THR A 72 21.30 1.46 -2.49
N PRO A 73 21.13 2.79 -2.40
CA PRO A 73 22.26 3.72 -2.52
C PRO A 73 23.31 3.51 -1.43
N PHE A 74 22.89 3.24 -0.19
CA PHE A 74 23.80 2.98 0.91
C PHE A 74 24.50 1.63 0.78
N ILE A 75 23.82 0.62 0.22
CA ILE A 75 24.44 -0.66 -0.13
C ILE A 75 25.55 -0.45 -1.18
N GLY A 76 25.30 0.39 -2.19
CA GLY A 76 26.31 0.75 -3.19
C GLY A 76 27.50 1.51 -2.60
N LEU A 77 27.23 2.50 -1.75
CA LEU A 77 28.26 3.25 -1.01
C LEU A 77 29.10 2.32 -0.13
N PHE A 78 28.46 1.40 0.58
CA PHE A 78 29.16 0.38 1.37
C PHE A 78 30.10 -0.45 0.50
N GLY A 79 29.65 -0.87 -0.69
CA GLY A 79 30.48 -1.56 -1.67
C GLY A 79 31.71 -0.74 -2.09
N THR A 80 31.55 0.58 -2.31
CA THR A 80 32.71 1.43 -2.62
C THR A 80 33.72 1.50 -1.48
N VAL A 81 33.25 1.69 -0.25
CA VAL A 81 34.11 1.78 0.94
C VAL A 81 34.88 0.47 1.12
N TRP A 82 34.20 -0.67 0.95
CA TRP A 82 34.82 -1.98 1.03
C TRP A 82 35.89 -2.19 -0.06
N GLY A 83 35.57 -1.91 -1.33
CA GLY A 83 36.52 -2.09 -2.43
C GLY A 83 37.75 -1.18 -2.33
N ILE A 84 37.57 0.06 -1.86
CA ILE A 84 38.68 0.97 -1.57
C ILE A 84 39.54 0.43 -0.43
N MET A 85 38.93 -0.06 0.66
CA MET A 85 39.64 -0.67 1.79
C MET A 85 40.51 -1.85 1.35
N VAL A 86 39.98 -2.76 0.52
CA VAL A 86 40.74 -3.90 -0.04
C VAL A 86 41.90 -3.41 -0.91
N SER A 87 41.67 -2.40 -1.75
CA SER A 87 42.72 -1.81 -2.59
C SER A 87 43.88 -1.23 -1.77
N PHE A 88 43.58 -0.56 -0.65
CA PHE A 88 44.60 -0.07 0.29
C PHE A 88 45.31 -1.18 1.06
N HIS A 89 44.61 -2.26 1.40
CA HIS A 89 45.21 -3.43 2.02
C HIS A 89 46.25 -4.08 1.12
N ASP A 90 45.94 -4.23 -0.17
CA ASP A 90 46.86 -4.76 -1.20
C ASP A 90 48.12 -3.90 -1.37
N ILE A 91 47.98 -2.56 -1.33
CA ILE A 91 49.14 -1.65 -1.32
C ILE A 91 50.03 -1.94 -0.11
N GLY A 92 49.43 -2.09 1.08
CA GLY A 92 50.15 -2.35 2.32
C GLY A 92 50.92 -3.67 2.30
N GLN A 93 50.35 -4.72 1.71
CA GLN A 93 51.01 -6.02 1.57
C GLN A 93 52.15 -6.00 0.55
N ARG A 94 51.96 -5.33 -0.59
CA ARG A 94 52.94 -5.30 -1.69
C ARG A 94 54.04 -4.25 -1.50
N GLY A 95 53.84 -3.28 -0.61
CA GLY A 95 54.78 -2.18 -0.36
C GLY A 95 54.92 -1.20 -1.53
N SER A 96 54.06 -1.28 -2.54
CA SER A 96 54.11 -0.45 -3.74
C SER A 96 52.71 0.06 -4.11
N ALA A 97 52.58 1.39 -4.24
CA ALA A 97 51.35 2.06 -4.62
C ALA A 97 51.34 2.37 -6.14
N SER A 98 51.42 1.34 -6.98
CA SER A 98 51.27 1.51 -8.43
C SER A 98 49.80 1.61 -8.82
N LEU A 99 49.45 2.61 -9.65
CA LEU A 99 48.10 2.77 -10.20
C LEU A 99 47.60 1.51 -10.91
N ALA A 100 48.49 0.79 -11.59
CA ALA A 100 48.14 -0.46 -12.28
C ALA A 100 47.66 -1.56 -11.31
N VAL A 101 48.10 -1.53 -10.05
CA VAL A 101 47.73 -2.51 -9.02
C VAL A 101 46.38 -2.19 -8.39
N VAL A 102 46.06 -0.91 -8.20
CA VAL A 102 44.83 -0.49 -7.50
C VAL A 102 43.68 -0.12 -8.42
N ALA A 103 43.94 0.23 -9.68
CA ALA A 103 42.92 0.65 -10.63
C ALA A 103 41.78 -0.37 -10.80
N PRO A 104 42.03 -1.69 -10.85
CA PRO A 104 40.95 -2.67 -10.92
C PRO A 104 40.01 -2.64 -9.71
N GLY A 105 40.55 -2.65 -8.48
CA GLY A 105 39.76 -2.67 -7.25
C GLY A 105 38.94 -1.39 -7.04
N ILE A 106 39.49 -0.23 -7.42
CA ILE A 106 38.76 1.04 -7.39
C ILE A 106 37.66 1.07 -8.47
N SER A 107 37.90 0.54 -9.66
CA SER A 107 36.88 0.46 -10.71
C SER A 107 35.70 -0.43 -10.27
N GLU A 108 35.98 -1.58 -9.67
CA GLU A 108 34.94 -2.49 -9.14
C GLU A 108 34.13 -1.83 -8.02
N ALA A 109 34.81 -1.09 -7.14
CA ALA A 109 34.17 -0.28 -6.11
C ALA A 109 33.15 0.69 -6.73
N LEU A 110 33.54 1.44 -7.77
CA LEU A 110 32.65 2.40 -8.46
C LEU A 110 31.44 1.73 -9.11
N VAL A 111 31.60 0.53 -9.65
CA VAL A 111 30.49 -0.27 -10.21
C VAL A 111 29.46 -0.61 -9.13
N ALA A 112 29.87 -0.87 -7.87
CA ALA A 112 28.94 -1.13 -6.78
C ALA A 112 28.01 0.06 -6.50
N THR A 113 28.52 1.29 -6.50
CA THR A 113 27.69 2.49 -6.37
C THR A 113 26.76 2.68 -7.57
N ALA A 114 27.28 2.47 -8.79
CA ALA A 114 26.44 2.53 -10.00
C ALA A 114 25.28 1.53 -9.94
N ALA A 115 25.53 0.30 -9.47
CA ALA A 115 24.51 -0.73 -9.30
C ALA A 115 23.47 -0.35 -8.23
N GLY A 116 23.91 0.21 -7.09
CA GLY A 116 23.02 0.71 -6.05
C GLY A 116 22.07 1.80 -6.56
N LEU A 117 22.60 2.76 -7.33
CA LEU A 117 21.78 3.81 -7.96
C LEU A 117 20.85 3.25 -9.05
N ALA A 118 21.32 2.28 -9.84
CA ALA A 118 20.52 1.63 -10.87
C ALA A 118 19.30 0.88 -10.28
N ALA A 119 19.41 0.36 -9.05
CA ALA A 119 18.28 -0.20 -8.32
C ALA A 119 17.39 0.87 -7.66
N ALA A 120 17.98 1.92 -7.09
CA ALA A 120 17.26 2.96 -6.35
C ALA A 120 16.35 3.81 -7.24
N ILE A 121 16.86 4.25 -8.40
CA ILE A 121 16.17 5.23 -9.26
C ILE A 121 14.82 4.66 -9.76
N PRO A 122 14.76 3.45 -10.36
CA PRO A 122 13.48 2.86 -10.75
C PRO A 122 12.56 2.64 -9.56
N ALA A 123 13.08 2.19 -8.41
CA ALA A 123 12.27 1.94 -7.23
C ALA A 123 11.54 3.20 -6.75
N VAL A 124 12.22 4.35 -6.71
CA VAL A 124 11.61 5.64 -6.34
C VAL A 124 10.58 6.10 -7.37
N ILE A 125 10.86 5.95 -8.67
CA ILE A 125 9.92 6.31 -9.74
C ILE A 125 8.62 5.50 -9.60
N PHE A 126 8.74 4.18 -9.46
CA PHE A 126 7.58 3.31 -9.32
C PHE A 126 6.85 3.53 -8.00
N TYR A 127 7.56 3.78 -6.89
CA TYR A 127 6.94 4.13 -5.62
C TYR A 127 6.02 5.36 -5.78
N ASN A 128 6.53 6.44 -6.37
CA ASN A 128 5.75 7.66 -6.58
C ASN A 128 4.54 7.42 -7.50
N TYR A 129 4.75 6.70 -8.61
CA TYR A 129 3.67 6.37 -9.55
C TYR A 129 2.55 5.56 -8.89
N PHE A 130 2.90 4.47 -8.21
CA PHE A 130 1.91 3.60 -7.58
C PHE A 130 1.29 4.21 -6.32
N SER A 131 2.04 5.03 -5.57
CA SER A 131 1.51 5.76 -4.43
C SER A 131 0.42 6.74 -4.85
N ASN A 132 0.66 7.52 -5.91
CA ASN A 132 -0.35 8.44 -6.44
C ASN A 132 -1.58 7.68 -6.93
N LYS A 133 -1.37 6.59 -7.68
CA LYS A 133 -2.46 5.77 -8.20
C LYS A 133 -3.27 5.10 -7.08
N LEU A 134 -2.64 4.72 -5.98
CA LEU A 134 -3.33 4.16 -4.81
C LEU A 134 -4.21 5.22 -4.15
N THR A 135 -3.73 6.45 -4.03
CA THR A 135 -4.52 7.59 -3.53
C THR A 135 -5.75 7.85 -4.40
N ASP A 136 -5.61 7.82 -5.73
CA ASP A 136 -6.75 7.98 -6.66
C ASP A 136 -7.79 6.87 -6.48
N VAL A 137 -7.33 5.62 -6.35
CA VAL A 137 -8.22 4.47 -6.09
C VAL A 137 -8.91 4.60 -4.74
N GLN A 138 -8.18 5.03 -3.70
CA GLN A 138 -8.75 5.28 -2.38
C GLN A 138 -9.87 6.33 -2.43
N TYR A 139 -9.65 7.42 -3.16
CA TYR A 139 -10.66 8.45 -3.36
C TYR A 139 -11.91 7.89 -4.05
N ASN A 140 -11.74 7.15 -5.15
CA ASN A 140 -12.86 6.56 -5.89
C ASN A 140 -13.68 5.58 -5.04
N VAL A 141 -12.99 4.74 -4.26
CA VAL A 141 -13.62 3.78 -3.35
C VAL A 141 -14.41 4.48 -2.24
N GLN A 142 -13.86 5.53 -1.64
CA GLN A 142 -14.54 6.32 -0.61
C GLN A 142 -15.75 7.08 -1.16
N SER A 143 -15.64 7.63 -2.38
CA SER A 143 -16.76 8.27 -3.07
C SER A 143 -17.88 7.26 -3.31
N PHE A 144 -17.55 6.08 -3.83
CA PHE A 144 -18.52 5.01 -4.07
C PHE A 144 -19.23 4.57 -2.78
N SER A 145 -18.49 4.36 -1.68
CA SER A 145 -19.10 4.02 -0.39
C SER A 145 -20.05 5.08 0.13
N SER A 146 -19.70 6.35 -0.06
CA SER A 146 -20.54 7.49 0.36
C SER A 146 -21.84 7.53 -0.44
N ASP A 147 -21.75 7.37 -1.77
CA ASP A 147 -22.93 7.31 -2.65
C ASP A 147 -23.82 6.10 -2.33
N PHE A 148 -23.21 4.95 -2.04
CA PHE A 148 -23.92 3.75 -1.63
C PHE A 148 -24.64 3.94 -0.29
N LEU A 149 -23.99 4.54 0.71
CA LEU A 149 -24.62 4.86 1.99
C LEU A 149 -25.80 5.82 1.83
N ASN A 150 -25.63 6.89 1.04
CA ASN A 150 -26.69 7.85 0.74
C ASN A 150 -27.91 7.19 0.08
N LEU A 151 -27.68 6.25 -0.85
CA LEU A 151 -28.75 5.49 -1.51
C LEU A 151 -29.53 4.65 -0.50
N VAL A 152 -28.83 3.94 0.39
CA VAL A 152 -29.43 3.08 1.41
C VAL A 152 -30.17 3.90 2.46
N GLU A 153 -29.59 5.00 2.94
CA GLU A 153 -30.23 5.91 3.90
C GLU A 153 -31.53 6.47 3.33
N ARG A 154 -31.52 6.89 2.05
CA ARG A 154 -32.73 7.37 1.37
C ARG A 154 -33.79 6.27 1.24
N ASP A 155 -33.41 5.03 0.92
CA ASP A 155 -34.35 3.91 0.86
C ASP A 155 -34.98 3.63 2.23
N LEU A 156 -34.19 3.65 3.30
CA LEU A 156 -34.70 3.44 4.67
C LEU A 156 -35.63 4.56 5.13
N LEU A 157 -35.26 5.82 4.90
CA LEU A 157 -36.10 6.97 5.25
C LEU A 157 -37.38 7.02 4.42
N SER A 158 -37.36 6.60 3.15
CA SER A 158 -38.55 6.58 2.29
C SER A 158 -39.58 5.52 2.67
N ARG A 159 -39.23 4.55 3.51
CA ARG A 159 -40.12 3.47 3.99
C ARG A 159 -40.87 3.83 5.29
N VAL A 160 -40.56 4.97 5.90
CA VAL A 160 -41.22 5.51 7.10
C VAL A 160 -42.41 6.36 6.68
#